data_AF-A0A3C0G0Q2-F1
#
_entry.id   AF-A0A3C0G0Q2-F1
#
_cell.length_a   1.000
_cell.length_b   1.000
_cell.length_c   1.000
_cell.angle_alpha   90.00
_cell.angle_beta   90.00
_cell.angle_gamma   90.00
#
_symmetry.space_group_name_H-M   'P 1'
#
loop_
_entity.id
_entity.type
_entity.pdbx_description
1 polymer ?
#
loop_
_entity_poly.entity_id
_entity_poly.type
_entity_poly.pdbx_seq_one_letter_code
_entity_poly.pdbx_strand_id
1 'polypeptide(L)'
;TNSKGEVSLQIIESAQIDMNNSQQADILKNATHFNPVDLVCAVRNYKGEKYDLLKFVDEKQGFITGKTKDGKELKALELPGLWNGAMAFWNTIFVEVPLVTFNPVKSV
;
A
#
# COMPACT_ATOMS: atom_id res chain seq x y z
N THR A 1 14.15 -2.10 2.76
CA THR A 1 14.75 -1.55 1.53
C THR A 1 14.00 -2.13 0.35
N ASN A 2 13.86 -1.39 -0.75
CA ASN A 2 13.23 -1.93 -1.96
C ASN A 2 14.12 -3.02 -2.61
N SER A 3 13.67 -3.60 -3.72
CA SER A 3 14.40 -4.66 -4.45
C SER A 3 15.78 -4.24 -4.97
N LYS A 4 16.12 -2.95 -4.91
CA LYS A 4 17.43 -2.38 -5.27
C LYS A 4 18.28 -2.01 -4.05
N GLY A 5 17.82 -2.30 -2.83
CA GLY A 5 18.52 -1.94 -1.59
C GLY A 5 18.31 -0.48 -1.14
N GLU A 6 17.44 0.28 -1.82
CA GLU A 6 17.18 1.68 -1.47
C GLU A 6 16.22 1.77 -0.28
N VAL A 7 16.43 2.76 0.60
CA VAL A 7 15.52 3.08 1.69
C VAL A 7 14.61 4.22 1.25
N SER A 8 13.30 3.98 1.27
CA SER A 8 12.28 5.00 1.02
C SER A 8 11.06 4.73 1.90
N LEU A 9 10.24 5.77 2.10
CA LEU A 9 8.94 5.60 2.75
C LEU A 9 7.99 4.86 1.82
N GLN A 10 7.21 3.94 2.38
CA GLN A 10 6.30 3.07 1.63
C GLN A 10 5.01 2.86 2.42
N ILE A 11 3.92 2.60 1.71
CA ILE A 11 2.69 2.08 2.30
C ILE A 11 2.67 0.59 1.99
N ILE A 12 2.63 -0.24 3.02
CA ILE A 12 2.67 -1.70 2.92
C ILE A 12 1.40 -2.26 3.54
N GLU A 13 0.80 -3.25 2.88
CA GLU A 13 -0.32 -3.99 3.45
C GLU A 13 0.14 -5.17 4.30
N SER A 14 -0.64 -5.55 5.32
CA SER A 14 -0.31 -6.69 6.18
C SER A 14 -0.09 -7.99 5.41
N ALA A 15 -0.76 -8.17 4.26
CA ALA A 15 -0.57 -9.33 3.39
C ALA A 15 0.81 -9.39 2.71
N GLN A 16 1.53 -8.27 2.64
CA GLN A 16 2.89 -8.16 2.10
C GLN A 16 3.97 -8.30 3.19
N ILE A 17 3.59 -8.40 4.47
CA ILE A 17 4.50 -8.54 5.61
C ILE A 17 4.66 -10.03 5.94
N ASP A 18 5.90 -10.51 5.97
CA ASP A 18 6.17 -11.88 6.41
C ASP A 18 6.15 -11.97 7.94
N MET A 19 5.04 -12.44 8.48
CA MET A 19 4.86 -12.61 9.93
C MET A 19 5.74 -13.72 10.53
N ASN A 20 6.35 -14.59 9.71
CA ASN A 20 7.34 -15.56 10.19
C ASN A 20 8.74 -14.94 10.34
N ASN A 21 8.96 -13.76 9.76
CA ASN A 21 10.17 -12.99 9.95
C ASN A 21 10.02 -12.10 11.19
N SER A 22 10.69 -12.49 12.28
CA SER A 22 10.61 -11.78 13.57
C SER A 22 10.93 -10.29 13.45
N GLN A 23 11.90 -9.92 12.61
CA GLN A 23 12.26 -8.52 12.40
C GLN A 23 11.11 -7.72 11.77
N GLN A 24 10.43 -8.28 10.77
CA GLN A 24 9.29 -7.60 10.13
C GLN A 24 8.09 -7.52 11.08
N ALA A 25 7.81 -8.60 11.82
CA ALA A 25 6.75 -8.62 12.81
C ALA A 25 6.97 -7.57 13.92
N ASP A 26 8.22 -7.41 14.39
CA ASP A 26 8.58 -6.40 15.38
C ASP A 26 8.44 -4.98 14.82
N ILE A 27 8.78 -4.73 13.55
CA ILE A 27 8.54 -3.43 12.91
C ILE A 27 7.06 -3.10 12.88
N LEU A 28 6.21 -4.05 12.45
CA LEU A 28 4.76 -3.86 12.41
C LEU A 28 4.19 -3.59 13.80
N LYS A 29 4.60 -4.36 14.81
CA LYS A 29 4.14 -4.20 16.20
C LYS A 29 4.47 -2.82 16.78
N ASN A 30 5.59 -2.23 16.38
CA ASN A 30 6.06 -0.93 16.85
C ASN A 30 5.69 0.22 15.88
N ALA A 31 4.92 -0.04 14.82
CA ALA A 31 4.50 1.00 13.89
C ALA A 31 3.62 2.04 14.60
N THR A 32 3.93 3.32 14.41
CA THR A 32 3.21 4.44 15.05
C THR A 32 2.15 5.06 14.16
N HIS A 33 2.17 4.74 12.86
CA HIS A 33 1.30 5.31 11.84
C HIS A 33 0.62 4.20 11.05
N PHE A 34 -0.63 4.44 10.69
CA PHE A 34 -1.35 3.63 9.70
C PHE A 34 -1.95 4.57 8.64
N ASN A 35 -2.14 4.06 7.43
CA ASN A 35 -2.79 4.80 6.36
C ASN A 35 -4.31 4.53 6.39
N PRO A 36 -5.18 5.53 6.65
CA PRO A 36 -6.62 5.37 6.57
C PRO A 36 -7.16 5.31 5.13
N VAL A 37 -6.27 5.37 4.12
CA VAL A 37 -6.59 5.45 2.68
C VAL A 37 -7.17 6.82 2.28
N ASP A 38 -6.88 7.86 3.06
CA ASP A 38 -7.15 9.26 2.70
C ASP A 38 -6.04 9.77 1.76
N LEU A 39 -6.29 9.66 0.45
CA LEU A 39 -5.32 9.99 -0.60
C LEU A 39 -5.80 11.15 -1.47
N VAL A 40 -4.91 12.12 -1.69
CA VAL A 40 -5.11 13.20 -2.69
C VAL A 40 -4.14 12.97 -3.85
N CYS A 41 -4.69 12.67 -5.03
CA CYS A 41 -3.90 12.27 -6.20
C CYS A 41 -3.88 13.36 -7.28
N ALA A 42 -2.69 13.90 -7.58
CA ALA A 42 -2.48 14.79 -8.71
C ALA A 42 -2.15 13.98 -9.98
N VAL A 43 -3.11 13.88 -10.90
CA VAL A 43 -2.98 13.07 -12.14
C VAL A 43 -2.57 13.88 -13.37
N ARG A 44 -2.23 15.16 -13.18
CA ARG A 44 -1.81 16.07 -14.23
C ARG A 44 -0.52 16.76 -13.84
N ASN A 45 0.31 17.08 -14.82
CA ASN A 45 1.53 17.84 -14.61
C ASN A 45 1.25 19.33 -14.41
N TYR A 46 2.31 20.11 -14.17
CA TYR A 46 2.23 21.55 -13.95
C TYR A 46 1.67 22.35 -15.15
N LYS A 47 1.55 21.74 -16.34
CA LYS A 47 0.92 22.32 -17.53
C LYS A 47 -0.54 21.89 -17.71
N GLY A 48 -1.07 21.05 -16.82
CA GLY A 48 -2.41 20.49 -16.92
C GLY A 48 -2.52 19.25 -17.83
N GLU A 49 -1.41 18.73 -18.35
CA GLU A 49 -1.39 17.53 -19.20
C GLU A 49 -1.54 16.27 -18.32
N LYS A 50 -2.35 15.29 -18.76
CA LYS A 50 -2.53 14.04 -18.01
C LYS A 50 -1.28 13.18 -18.07
N TYR A 51 -0.91 12.60 -16.93
CA TYR A 51 0.06 11.51 -16.91
C TYR A 51 -0.56 10.21 -17.42
N ASP A 52 0.24 9.40 -18.09
CA ASP A 52 -0.09 7.99 -18.35
C ASP A 52 0.29 7.18 -17.11
N LEU A 53 -0.68 6.97 -16.21
CA LEU A 53 -0.46 6.35 -14.90
C LEU A 53 -0.04 4.88 -15.00
N LEU A 54 -0.36 4.20 -16.11
CA LEU A 54 0.01 2.80 -16.31
C LEU A 54 1.52 2.60 -16.39
N LYS A 55 2.28 3.64 -16.73
CA LYS A 55 3.75 3.63 -16.72
C LYS A 55 4.36 3.59 -15.32
N PHE A 56 3.54 3.79 -14.29
CA PHE A 56 3.95 3.90 -12.89
C PHE A 56 3.41 2.74 -12.05
N VAL A 57 3.05 1.62 -12.67
CA VAL A 57 2.63 0.40 -11.97
C VAL A 57 3.85 -0.49 -11.78
N ASP A 58 4.16 -0.85 -10.53
CA ASP A 58 5.09 -1.94 -10.23
C ASP A 58 4.32 -3.27 -10.20
N GLU A 59 4.32 -3.96 -11.34
CA GLU A 59 3.64 -5.26 -11.49
C GLU A 59 4.16 -6.35 -10.52
N LYS A 60 5.36 -6.17 -9.95
CA LYS A 60 5.93 -7.11 -8.98
C LYS A 60 5.32 -6.98 -7.59
N GLN A 61 4.55 -5.92 -7.33
CA GLN A 61 3.85 -5.73 -6.05
C GLN A 61 2.52 -6.50 -6.00
N GLY A 62 2.12 -7.20 -7.06
CA GLY A 62 0.99 -8.12 -6.98
C GLY A 62 1.28 -9.26 -6.01
N PHE A 63 0.27 -9.67 -5.23
CA PHE A 63 0.42 -10.73 -4.23
C PHE A 63 -0.74 -11.71 -4.27
N ILE A 64 -0.52 -12.91 -3.74
CA ILE A 64 -1.54 -13.95 -3.67
C ILE A 64 -2.17 -13.92 -2.28
N THR A 65 -3.48 -13.76 -2.22
CA THR A 65 -4.25 -13.88 -0.97
C THR A 65 -5.00 -15.20 -0.90
N GLY A 66 -5.08 -15.77 0.30
CA GLY A 66 -5.99 -16.85 0.60
C GLY A 66 -7.39 -16.28 0.88
N LYS A 67 -8.40 -16.77 0.19
CA LYS A 67 -9.81 -16.45 0.48
C LYS A 67 -10.59 -17.73 0.66
N THR A 68 -11.70 -17.63 1.38
CA THR A 68 -12.69 -18.71 1.46
C THR A 68 -13.95 -18.23 0.79
N LYS A 69 -14.45 -18.98 -0.19
CA LYS A 69 -15.74 -18.72 -0.83
C LYS A 69 -16.54 -20.02 -0.85
N ASP A 70 -17.75 -19.96 -0.32
CA ASP A 70 -18.67 -21.10 -0.26
C ASP A 70 -18.03 -22.36 0.37
N GLY A 71 -17.25 -22.16 1.44
CA GLY A 71 -16.53 -23.23 2.15
C GLY A 71 -15.33 -23.81 1.41
N LYS A 72 -14.94 -23.27 0.25
CA LYS A 72 -13.75 -23.67 -0.50
C LYS A 72 -12.64 -22.66 -0.34
N GLU A 73 -11.44 -23.17 -0.07
CA GLU A 73 -10.22 -22.36 -0.13
C GLU A 73 -9.90 -22.01 -1.59
N LEU A 74 -9.59 -20.74 -1.82
CA LEU A 74 -9.15 -20.25 -3.11
C LEU A 74 -7.95 -19.32 -2.93
N LYS A 75 -7.09 -19.31 -3.95
CA LYS A 75 -6.02 -18.32 -4.08
C LYS A 75 -6.49 -17.26 -5.05
N ALA A 76 -6.45 -16.00 -4.63
CA ALA A 76 -6.73 -14.85 -5.48
C ALA A 76 -5.41 -14.13 -5.77
N LEU A 77 -5.16 -13.81 -7.03
CA LEU A 77 -4.10 -12.87 -7.40
C LEU A 77 -4.66 -11.46 -7.26
N GLU A 78 -4.08 -10.68 -6.36
CA GLU A 78 -4.37 -9.26 -6.20
C GLU A 78 -3.34 -8.46 -7.01
N LEU A 79 -3.83 -7.69 -7.98
CA LEU A 79 -2.99 -6.78 -8.75
C LEU A 79 -2.54 -5.61 -7.85
N PRO A 80 -1.43 -4.93 -8.21
CA PRO A 80 -0.96 -3.77 -7.45
C PRO A 80 -2.09 -2.77 -7.19
N GLY A 81 -2.39 -2.52 -5.92
CA GLY A 81 -3.31 -1.48 -5.49
C GLY A 81 -2.69 -0.10 -5.62
N LEU A 82 -3.50 0.96 -5.50
CA LEU A 82 -3.03 2.33 -5.72
C LEU A 82 -1.82 2.67 -4.84
N TRP A 83 -1.93 2.50 -3.52
CA TRP A 83 -0.91 2.91 -2.54
C TRP A 83 0.23 1.91 -2.34
N ASN A 84 0.04 0.64 -2.72
CA ASN A 84 1.01 -0.43 -2.48
C ASN A 84 1.64 -0.98 -3.76
N GLY A 85 1.42 -0.35 -4.93
CA GLY A 85 2.24 -0.64 -6.12
C GLY A 85 1.85 0.05 -7.43
N ALA A 86 0.61 0.48 -7.62
CA ALA A 86 0.17 1.17 -8.84
C ALA A 86 0.52 2.67 -8.88
N MET A 87 1.08 3.22 -7.80
CA MET A 87 1.68 4.55 -7.73
C MET A 87 3.21 4.53 -7.61
N ALA A 88 3.87 3.49 -8.13
CA ALA A 88 5.32 3.39 -8.09
C ALA A 88 5.99 4.62 -8.71
N PHE A 89 7.03 5.14 -8.05
CA PHE A 89 7.76 6.34 -8.47
C PHE A 89 6.97 7.67 -8.47
N TRP A 90 5.78 7.71 -7.87
CA TRP A 90 5.08 8.98 -7.66
C TRP A 90 5.82 9.82 -6.60
N ASN A 91 5.85 11.14 -6.82
CA ASN A 91 6.24 12.07 -5.77
C ASN A 91 5.19 12.02 -4.66
N THR A 92 5.56 11.50 -3.51
CA THR A 92 4.64 11.19 -2.41
C THR A 92 5.03 11.97 -1.17
N ILE A 93 4.05 12.61 -0.53
CA ILE A 93 4.21 13.32 0.73
C ILE A 93 3.27 12.66 1.74
N PHE A 94 3.82 12.27 2.89
CA PHE A 94 3.05 11.74 4.01
C PHE A 94 2.70 12.89 4.95
N VAL A 95 1.42 13.00 5.29
CA VAL A 95 0.90 14.05 6.16
C VAL A 95 0.20 13.39 7.32
N GLU A 96 0.67 13.66 8.54
CA GLU A 96 -0.04 13.27 9.75
C GLU A 96 -1.24 14.19 9.96
N VAL A 97 -2.39 13.59 10.27
CA VAL A 97 -3.65 14.31 10.49
C VAL A 97 -4.24 13.92 11.85
N PRO A 98 -5.04 14.81 12.48
CA PRO A 98 -5.68 14.49 13.76
C PRO A 98 -6.57 13.25 13.68
N LEU A 99 -6.56 12.39 14.71
CA LEU A 99 -7.34 11.14 14.73
C LEU A 99 -8.85 11.34 14.48
N VAL A 100 -9.40 12.50 14.85
CA VAL A 100 -10.81 12.87 14.61
C VAL A 100 -11.20 12.88 13.12
N THR A 101 -10.24 12.97 12.19
CA THR A 101 -10.54 12.87 10.76
C THR A 101 -10.85 11.43 10.33
N PHE A 102 -10.48 10.43 11.13
CA PHE A 102 -10.70 9.02 10.85
C PHE A 102 -11.91 8.47 11.61
N ASN A 103 -12.92 7.98 10.89
CA ASN A 103 -14.13 7.38 11.45
C ASN A 103 -14.26 5.92 10.97
N PRO A 104 -13.69 4.93 11.67
CA PRO A 104 -13.72 3.54 11.22
C PRO A 104 -15.13 2.96 11.33
N VAL A 105 -15.59 2.31 10.25
CA VAL A 105 -16.89 1.59 10.20
C VAL A 105 -16.75 0.13 10.65
N LYS A 106 -15.51 -0.38 10.70
CA LYS A 106 -15.17 -1.73 11.21
C LYS A 106 -14.37 -1.58 12.49
N SER A 107 -14.53 -2.52 13.42
CA SER A 107 -13.62 -2.65 14.56
C SER A 107 -12.20 -2.83 14.02
N VAL A 108 -11.33 -1.86 14.30
CA VAL A 108 -9.88 -1.94 14.06
C VAL A 108 -9.22 -2.86 15.06
#